data_AF-A0A5P1E3X9-F1
#
_entry.id   AF-A0A5P1E3X9-F1
#
_cell.length_a   1.000
_cell.length_b   1.000
_cell.length_c   1.000
_cell.angle_alpha   90.00
_cell.angle_beta   90.00
_cell.angle_gamma   90.00
#
_symmetry.space_group_name_H-M   'P 1'
#
loop_
_entity.id
_entity.type
_entity.pdbx_description
1 polymer ?
#
loop_
_entity_poly.entity_id
_entity_poly.type
_entity_poly.pdbx_seq_one_letter_code
_entity_poly.pdbx_strand_id
1 'polypeptide(L)'
;MLIHGMNLSEEEAEASLDLLLNEALIGAFLVILRVKVGMVRAMIKCCRKFEGLSDVVDIVGTGGDGANTVNISIAATILSAAAGAKVTKV
;
A
#
# COMPACT_ATOMS: atom_id res chain seq x y z
N MET A 1 1.84 7.28 -23.39
CA MET A 1 1.64 8.55 -22.64
C MET A 1 2.57 8.68 -21.41
N LEU A 2 2.96 7.59 -20.75
CA LEU A 2 3.81 7.59 -19.55
C LEU A 2 5.33 7.82 -19.75
N ILE A 3 5.85 7.73 -20.98
CA ILE A 3 7.30 7.71 -21.29
C ILE A 3 8.02 9.06 -21.04
N HIS A 4 7.27 10.15 -20.84
CA HIS A 4 7.83 11.51 -20.70
C HIS A 4 7.97 11.99 -19.23
N GLY A 5 7.81 11.12 -18.24
CA GLY A 5 7.95 11.50 -16.82
C GLY A 5 6.87 12.45 -16.31
N MET A 6 5.73 12.53 -17.01
CA MET A 6 4.57 13.29 -16.57
C MET A 6 3.81 12.51 -15.49
N ASN A 7 3.38 13.20 -14.44
CA ASN A 7 2.52 12.61 -13.41
C ASN A 7 1.16 12.29 -14.03
N LEU A 8 0.60 11.13 -13.69
CA LEU A 8 -0.80 10.83 -14.02
C LEU A 8 -1.73 11.67 -13.14
N SER A 9 -2.91 11.99 -13.67
CA SER A 9 -4.03 12.44 -12.83
C SER A 9 -4.48 11.33 -11.87
N GLU A 10 -5.31 11.67 -10.88
CA GLU A 10 -5.87 10.70 -9.94
C GLU A 10 -6.69 9.62 -10.67
N GLU A 11 -7.52 10.05 -11.63
CA GLU A 11 -8.37 9.20 -12.45
C GLU A 11 -7.54 8.30 -13.38
N GLU A 12 -6.48 8.84 -13.99
CA GLU A 12 -5.58 8.09 -14.86
C GLU A 12 -4.80 7.03 -14.07
N ALA A 13 -4.37 7.35 -12.85
CA ALA A 13 -3.69 6.40 -11.96
C ALA A 13 -4.64 5.29 -11.46
N GLU A 14 -5.91 5.61 -11.26
CA GLU A 14 -6.92 4.62 -10.91
C GLU A 14 -7.22 3.65 -12.05
N ALA A 15 -7.51 4.16 -13.24
CA ALA A 15 -7.81 3.35 -14.42
C ALA A 15 -6.66 2.42 -14.84
N SER A 16 -5.43 2.78 -14.46
CA SER A 16 -4.26 2.01 -14.83
C SER A 16 -3.85 0.93 -13.83
N LEU A 17 -4.49 0.87 -12.65
CA LEU A 17 -4.35 -0.28 -11.75
C LEU A 17 -4.99 -1.55 -12.33
N ASP A 18 -6.06 -1.44 -13.12
CA ASP A 18 -6.66 -2.59 -13.81
C ASP A 18 -5.66 -3.26 -14.80
N LEU A 19 -4.78 -2.45 -15.40
CA LEU A 19 -3.69 -2.94 -16.25
C LEU A 19 -2.58 -3.62 -15.43
N LEU A 20 -2.35 -3.19 -14.18
CA LEU A 20 -1.42 -3.84 -13.24
C LEU A 20 -1.92 -5.19 -12.74
N LEU A 21 -3.23 -5.38 -12.64
CA LEU A 21 -3.82 -6.66 -12.26
C LEU A 21 -3.74 -7.69 -13.40
N ASN A 22 -3.32 -7.27 -14.60
CA ASN A 22 -3.04 -8.13 -15.74
C ASN A 22 -1.52 -8.38 -15.85
N GLU A 23 -1.12 -9.66 -15.70
CA GLU A 23 0.29 -10.08 -15.56
C GLU A 23 1.21 -9.62 -16.71
N ALA A 24 0.67 -9.45 -17.92
CA ALA A 24 1.47 -9.17 -19.11
C ALA A 24 2.15 -7.79 -19.14
N LEU A 25 1.70 -6.83 -18.32
CA LEU A 25 2.15 -5.43 -18.40
C LEU A 25 2.78 -4.90 -17.10
N ILE A 26 2.84 -5.71 -16.04
CA ILE A 26 3.27 -5.29 -14.69
C ILE A 26 4.67 -4.67 -14.71
N GLY A 27 5.64 -5.34 -15.35
CA GLY A 27 7.03 -4.88 -15.35
C GLY A 27 7.22 -3.53 -16.06
N ALA A 28 6.61 -3.36 -17.24
CA ALA A 28 6.67 -2.10 -17.98
C ALA A 28 5.94 -0.97 -17.24
N PHE A 29 4.85 -1.29 -16.55
CA PHE A 29 4.07 -0.32 -15.79
C PHE A 29 4.82 0.18 -14.54
N LEU A 30 5.40 -0.73 -13.76
CA LEU A 30 6.14 -0.39 -12.53
C LEU A 30 7.39 0.46 -12.79
N VAL A 31 8.06 0.28 -13.93
CA VAL A 31 9.25 1.06 -14.30
C VAL A 31 8.91 2.53 -14.60
N ILE A 32 7.71 2.80 -15.09
CA ILE A 32 7.34 4.14 -15.59
C ILE A 32 6.49 4.91 -14.57
N LEU A 33 5.91 4.26 -13.56
CA LEU A 33 5.04 4.92 -12.61
C LEU A 33 5.77 5.82 -11.60
N ARG A 34 5.36 7.10 -11.55
CA ARG A 34 5.63 8.03 -10.46
C ARG A 34 4.34 8.72 -10.03
N VAL A 35 3.50 8.06 -9.24
CA VAL A 35 2.26 8.65 -8.72
C VAL A 35 2.01 8.20 -7.29
N LYS A 36 1.77 9.15 -6.37
CA LYS A 36 1.74 8.89 -4.93
C LYS A 36 0.35 8.76 -4.31
N VAL A 37 -0.71 9.37 -4.89
CA VAL A 37 -2.03 9.47 -4.22
C VAL A 37 -3.14 8.68 -4.94
N GLY A 38 -3.30 8.82 -6.25
CA GLY A 38 -4.37 8.13 -7.00
C GLY A 38 -4.26 6.60 -6.95
N MET A 39 -3.04 6.07 -6.94
CA MET A 39 -2.83 4.63 -6.85
C MET A 39 -3.24 4.05 -5.49
N VAL A 40 -3.08 4.80 -4.39
CA VAL A 40 -3.52 4.35 -3.06
C VAL A 40 -5.03 4.13 -3.05
N ARG A 41 -5.80 5.08 -3.62
CA ARG A 41 -7.26 4.96 -3.72
C ARG A 41 -7.70 3.81 -4.59
N ALA A 42 -7.03 3.62 -5.72
CA ALA A 42 -7.27 2.51 -6.62
C ALA A 42 -7.03 1.16 -5.91
N MET A 43 -5.90 1.02 -5.21
CA MET A 43 -5.57 -0.20 -4.47
C MET A 43 -6.60 -0.50 -3.38
N ILE A 44 -7.05 0.52 -2.64
CA ILE A 44 -8.09 0.37 -1.62
C ILE A 44 -9.42 -0.12 -2.22
N LYS A 45 -9.77 0.28 -3.45
CA LYS A 45 -10.98 -0.20 -4.14
C LYS A 45 -10.91 -1.69 -4.50
N CYS A 46 -9.72 -2.20 -4.80
CA CYS A 46 -9.50 -3.62 -5.12
C CYS A 46 -9.42 -4.51 -3.88
N CYS A 47 -9.17 -3.95 -2.69
CA CYS A 47 -9.07 -4.72 -1.44
C CYS A 47 -10.45 -5.20 -0.94
N ARG A 48 -10.46 -6.37 -0.32
CA ARG A 48 -11.63 -6.82 0.45
C ARG A 48 -11.75 -5.99 1.73
N LYS A 49 -12.88 -5.29 1.88
CA LYS A 49 -13.16 -4.51 3.10
C LYS A 49 -13.51 -5.43 4.26
N PHE A 50 -12.96 -5.11 5.44
CA PHE A 50 -13.28 -5.78 6.69
C PHE A 50 -14.11 -4.83 7.55
N GLU A 51 -15.33 -5.23 7.90
CA GLU A 51 -16.24 -4.43 8.73
C GLU A 51 -16.04 -4.72 10.23
N GLY A 52 -16.56 -3.83 11.08
CA GLY A 52 -16.54 -4.02 12.53
C GLY A 52 -15.27 -3.58 13.26
N LEU A 53 -14.28 -3.05 12.54
CA LEU A 53 -13.10 -2.42 13.14
C LEU A 53 -13.43 -0.97 13.53
N SER A 54 -13.32 -0.64 14.81
CA SER A 54 -13.46 0.74 15.32
C SER A 54 -12.35 1.01 16.33
N ASP A 55 -11.76 2.20 16.23
CA ASP A 55 -10.69 2.66 17.13
C ASP A 55 -9.49 1.70 17.14
N VAL A 56 -9.05 1.27 15.94
CA VAL A 56 -7.90 0.37 15.75
C VAL A 56 -6.72 1.13 15.13
N VAL A 57 -5.51 0.74 15.52
CA VAL A 57 -4.26 1.25 14.94
C VAL A 57 -3.62 0.18 14.08
N ASP A 58 -3.13 0.56 12.90
CA ASP A 58 -2.30 -0.27 12.03
C ASP A 58 -0.82 0.09 12.18
N ILE A 59 0.04 -0.91 12.38
CA ILE A 59 1.48 -0.71 12.57
C ILE A 59 2.23 -1.39 11.43
N VAL A 60 2.64 -0.58 10.45
CA VAL A 60 3.29 -1.02 9.22
C VAL A 60 4.53 -0.19 8.92
N GLY A 61 5.37 -0.72 8.04
CA GLY A 61 6.47 0.00 7.43
C GLY A 61 6.55 -0.40 5.97
N THR A 62 6.99 0.51 5.10
CA THR A 62 7.18 0.21 3.68
C THR A 62 8.27 -0.84 3.45
N GLY A 63 9.17 -1.03 4.43
CA GLY A 63 10.37 -1.83 4.28
C GLY A 63 11.36 -1.22 3.30
N GLY A 64 12.46 -1.93 3.04
CA GLY A 64 13.46 -1.55 2.04
C GLY A 64 14.45 -0.46 2.46
N ASP A 65 14.53 -0.14 3.76
CA ASP A 65 15.51 0.82 4.31
C ASP A 65 16.92 0.25 4.47
N GLY A 66 17.09 -1.06 4.27
CA GLY A 66 18.38 -1.76 4.40
C GLY A 66 18.90 -1.83 5.83
N ALA A 67 18.08 -1.50 6.84
CA ALA A 67 18.52 -1.40 8.23
C ALA A 67 18.80 -2.77 8.90
N ASN A 68 18.51 -3.88 8.18
CA ASN A 68 18.67 -5.26 8.64
C ASN A 68 18.13 -5.49 10.06
N THR A 69 17.01 -4.83 10.37
CA THR A 69 16.35 -4.95 11.66
C THR A 69 15.56 -6.25 11.72
N VAL A 70 15.36 -6.74 12.94
CA VAL A 70 14.33 -7.76 13.20
C VAL A 70 12.93 -7.22 12.86
N ASN A 71 11.90 -8.07 12.97
CA ASN A 71 10.50 -7.70 12.68
C ASN A 71 9.91 -6.71 13.71
N ILE A 72 10.44 -5.48 13.76
CA ILE A 72 10.07 -4.43 14.72
C ILE A 72 8.58 -4.16 14.70
N SER A 73 7.95 -4.09 13.52
CA SER A 73 6.50 -3.82 13.44
C SER A 73 5.64 -4.93 14.03
N ILE A 74 6.12 -6.19 14.00
CA ILE A 74 5.44 -7.32 14.67
C ILE A 74 5.57 -7.17 16.19
N ALA A 75 6.80 -6.96 16.67
CA ALA A 75 7.04 -6.78 18.10
C ALA A 75 6.25 -5.58 18.66
N ALA A 76 6.20 -4.47 17.94
CA ALA A 76 5.44 -3.28 18.30
C ALA A 76 3.92 -3.54 18.32
N THR A 77 3.40 -4.32 17.38
CA THR A 77 1.98 -4.73 17.35
C THR A 77 1.62 -5.54 18.60
N ILE A 78 2.41 -6.56 18.93
CA ILE A 78 2.19 -7.41 20.10
C ILE A 78 2.27 -6.58 21.39
N LEU A 79 3.29 -5.72 21.51
CA LEU A 79 3.48 -4.88 22.68
C LEU A 79 2.30 -3.90 22.87
N SER A 80 1.85 -3.27 21.78
CA SER A 80 0.72 -2.33 21.83
C SER A 80 -0.58 -3.03 22.22
N ALA A 81 -0.82 -4.24 21.71
CA ALA A 81 -1.95 -5.08 22.11
C ALA A 81 -1.88 -5.43 23.61
N ALA A 82 -0.70 -5.83 24.09
CA ALA A 82 -0.49 -6.14 25.51
C ALA A 82 -0.66 -4.91 26.43
N ALA A 83 -0.38 -3.71 25.91
CA ALA A 83 -0.62 -2.44 26.59
C ALA A 83 -2.09 -1.98 26.54
N GLY A 84 -2.98 -2.75 25.90
CA GLY A 84 -4.42 -2.48 25.85
C GLY A 84 -4.90 -1.69 24.63
N ALA A 85 -4.03 -1.39 23.67
CA ALA A 85 -4.45 -0.78 22.41
C ALA A 85 -5.14 -1.83 21.52
N LYS A 86 -6.22 -1.41 20.83
CA LYS A 86 -6.77 -2.22 19.75
C LYS A 86 -5.89 -2.02 18.52
N VAL A 87 -5.23 -3.10 18.10
CA VAL A 87 -4.34 -3.08 16.94
C VAL A 87 -4.83 -4.04 15.87
N THR A 88 -4.62 -3.65 14.62
CA THR A 88 -4.74 -4.51 13.46
C THR A 88 -3.41 -4.48 12.73
N LYS A 89 -3.06 -5.55 12.01
CA LYS A 89 -1.89 -5.58 11.15
C LYS A 89 -2.25 -6.33 9.90
N VAL A 90 -2.10 -5.66 8.75
CA VAL A 90 -2.32 -6.23 7.42
C VAL A 90 -1.14 -7.12 7.01
#